data_AF-A0A966AN59-F1
#
_entry.id   AF-A0A966AN59-F1
#
_cell.length_a   1.000
_cell.length_b   1.000
_cell.length_c   1.000
_cell.angle_alpha   90.00
_cell.angle_beta   90.00
_cell.angle_gamma   90.00
#
_symmetry.space_group_name_H-M   'P 1'
#
loop_
_entity.id
_entity.type
_entity.pdbx_description
1 polymer ?
#
loop_
_entity_poly.entity_id
_entity_poly.type
_entity_poly.pdbx_seq_one_letter_code
_entity_poly.pdbx_strand_id
1 'polypeptide(L)'
;KLDPGAPLDKDLYDLPPEEEKGIATVCASLDDALASLDNDREFLLAGDVFTNDVIDAYIELKMEELTRFRMTTHPVEFDMYYSL
;
A
#
# COMPACT_ATOMS: atom_id res chain seq x y z
N LYS A 1 6.43 23.18 -5.98
CA LYS A 1 7.20 22.32 -6.93
C LYS A 1 7.90 21.28 -6.07
N LEU A 2 7.64 20.00 -6.29
CA LEU A 2 8.23 18.91 -5.50
C LEU A 2 9.62 18.58 -6.05
N ASP A 3 10.60 18.43 -5.16
CA ASP A 3 11.96 17.99 -5.49
C ASP A 3 12.02 16.46 -5.32
N PRO A 4 12.29 15.69 -6.39
CA PRO A 4 12.38 14.23 -6.30
C PRO A 4 13.65 13.73 -5.59
N GLY A 5 14.58 14.63 -5.24
CA GLY A 5 15.88 14.25 -4.70
C GLY A 5 16.87 13.79 -5.79
N ALA A 6 18.02 13.30 -5.35
CA ALA A 6 19.07 12.81 -6.25
C ALA A 6 18.73 11.41 -6.80
N PRO A 7 19.05 11.11 -8.07
CA PRO A 7 18.89 9.77 -8.62
C PRO A 7 19.78 8.77 -7.87
N LEU A 8 19.28 7.55 -7.72
CA LEU A 8 20.02 6.46 -7.08
C LEU A 8 20.60 5.53 -8.15
N ASP A 9 21.92 5.57 -8.35
CA ASP A 9 22.64 4.71 -9.30
C ASP A 9 23.13 3.41 -8.63
N LYS A 10 22.23 2.73 -7.90
CA LYS A 10 22.49 1.44 -7.22
C LYS A 10 21.39 0.43 -7.54
N ASP A 11 21.71 -0.87 -7.50
CA ASP A 11 20.69 -1.92 -7.56
C ASP A 11 19.90 -1.95 -6.25
N LEU A 12 18.60 -1.73 -6.33
CA LEU A 12 17.70 -1.62 -5.18
C LEU A 12 17.52 -2.94 -4.42
N TYR A 13 17.75 -4.08 -5.07
CA TYR A 13 17.55 -5.40 -4.47
C TYR A 13 18.79 -5.91 -3.71
N ASP A 14 19.95 -5.30 -3.94
CA ASP A 14 21.24 -5.67 -3.35
C ASP A 14 21.74 -4.64 -2.30
N LEU A 15 20.87 -3.72 -1.86
CA LEU A 15 21.24 -2.72 -0.87
C LEU A 15 21.43 -3.33 0.53
N PRO A 16 22.41 -2.85 1.32
CA PRO A 16 22.47 -3.18 2.73
C PRO A 16 21.20 -2.66 3.45
N PRO A 17 20.67 -3.37 4.47
CA PRO A 17 19.46 -2.97 5.19
C PRO A 17 19.53 -1.58 5.84
N GLU A 18 20.72 -1.08 6.14
CA GLU A 18 20.91 0.27 6.69
C GLU A 18 20.68 1.37 5.64
N GLU A 19 21.05 1.12 4.38
CA GLU A 19 20.83 2.06 3.27
C GLU A 19 19.38 2.00 2.77
N GLU A 20 18.79 0.80 2.74
CA GLU A 20 17.41 0.59 2.30
C GLU A 20 16.39 1.34 3.19
N LYS A 21 16.63 1.41 4.50
CA LYS A 21 15.78 2.15 5.45
C LYS A 21 15.67 3.66 5.15
N GLY A 22 16.65 4.23 4.45
CA GLY A 22 16.64 5.64 4.07
C GLY A 22 15.80 5.93 2.83
N ILE A 23 15.31 4.88 2.14
CA ILE A 23 14.58 5.00 0.88
C ILE A 23 13.09 4.87 1.16
N ALA A 24 12.31 5.84 0.67
CA ALA A 24 10.85 5.73 0.70
C ALA A 24 10.40 4.58 -0.22
N THR A 25 9.68 3.61 0.33
CA THR A 25 9.15 2.46 -0.40
C THR A 25 7.64 2.60 -0.66
N VAL A 26 7.11 1.71 -1.51
CA VAL A 26 5.67 1.58 -1.71
C VAL A 26 4.97 0.99 -0.48
N CYS A 27 3.65 1.15 -0.39
CA CYS A 27 2.84 0.54 0.65
C CYS A 27 3.02 -0.98 0.71
N ALA A 28 3.11 -1.53 1.92
CA ALA A 28 3.40 -2.95 2.13
C ALA A 28 2.17 -3.85 1.92
N SER A 29 0.97 -3.27 1.95
CA SER A 29 -0.28 -4.00 1.77
C SER A 29 -1.37 -3.12 1.17
N LEU A 30 -2.45 -3.74 0.71
CA LEU A 30 -3.62 -3.01 0.23
C LEU A 30 -4.24 -2.14 1.32
N ASP A 31 -4.26 -2.60 2.58
CA ASP A 31 -4.78 -1.85 3.73
C ASP A 31 -4.03 -0.54 3.96
N ASP A 32 -2.70 -0.62 3.90
CA ASP A 32 -1.78 0.50 4.06
C ASP A 32 -1.95 1.50 2.90
N ALA A 33 -2.14 1.00 1.68
CA ALA A 33 -2.45 1.84 0.52
C ALA A 33 -3.81 2.54 0.64
N LEU A 34 -4.85 1.85 1.12
CA LEU A 34 -6.18 2.43 1.33
C LEU A 34 -6.16 3.48 2.44
N ALA A 35 -5.44 3.23 3.54
CA ALA A 35 -5.24 4.21 4.61
C ALA A 35 -4.43 5.42 4.13
N SER A 36 -3.40 5.20 3.30
CA SER A 36 -2.62 6.29 2.70
C SER A 36 -3.47 7.14 1.76
N LEU A 37 -4.32 6.50 0.94
CA LEU A 37 -5.28 7.17 0.08
C LEU A 37 -6.28 8.01 0.89
N ASP A 38 -6.80 7.47 1.99
CA ASP A 38 -7.73 8.19 2.87
C ASP A 38 -7.09 9.45 3.45
N ASN A 39 -5.87 9.32 3.96
CA ASN A 39 -5.14 10.39 4.65
C ASN A 39 -4.54 11.46 3.72
N ASP A 40 -4.24 11.13 2.45
CA ASP A 40 -3.58 12.03 1.48
C ASP A 40 -4.36 12.16 0.16
N ARG A 41 -5.68 12.37 0.25
CA ARG A 41 -6.55 12.50 -0.93
C ARG A 41 -6.63 13.90 -1.54
N GLU A 42 -6.06 14.93 -0.89
CA GLU A 42 -6.26 16.33 -1.31
C GLU A 42 -5.80 16.60 -2.75
N PHE A 43 -4.70 15.96 -3.17
CA PHE A 43 -4.19 16.11 -4.53
C PHE A 43 -5.13 15.55 -5.61
N LEU A 44 -6.00 14.59 -5.26
CA LEU A 44 -7.00 14.00 -6.15
C LEU A 44 -8.27 14.83 -6.23
N LEU A 45 -8.62 15.55 -5.16
CA LEU A 45 -9.77 16.46 -5.13
C LEU A 45 -9.53 17.74 -5.93
N ALA A 46 -8.27 18.02 -6.29
CA ALA A 46 -7.91 19.20 -7.06
C ALA A 46 -8.62 19.24 -8.42
N GLY A 47 -9.41 20.30 -8.65
CA GLY A 47 -10.14 20.50 -9.90
C GLY A 47 -11.39 19.63 -10.05
N ASP A 48 -11.94 19.12 -8.95
CA ASP A 48 -13.16 18.29 -8.91
C ASP A 48 -13.07 17.04 -9.80
N VAL A 49 -11.85 16.53 -10.02
CA VAL A 49 -11.61 15.30 -10.80
C VAL A 49 -12.11 14.07 -10.04
N PHE A 50 -11.82 14.04 -8.74
CA PHE A 50 -12.39 13.09 -7.79
C PHE A 50 -13.21 13.84 -6.74
N THR A 51 -14.25 13.17 -6.23
CA THR A 51 -15.03 13.64 -5.09
C THR A 51 -14.76 12.74 -3.89
N ASN A 52 -14.98 13.26 -2.68
CA ASN A 52 -14.86 12.44 -1.46
C ASN A 52 -15.75 11.20 -1.53
N ASP A 53 -17.00 11.35 -1.98
CA ASP A 53 -17.94 10.22 -2.13
C ASP A 53 -17.39 9.09 -3.01
N VAL A 54 -16.71 9.43 -4.12
CA VAL A 54 -16.10 8.43 -5.02
C VAL A 54 -14.93 7.72 -4.35
N ILE A 55 -14.09 8.46 -3.62
CA ILE A 55 -12.93 7.90 -2.92
C ILE A 55 -13.40 7.01 -1.76
N ASP A 56 -14.37 7.45 -0.98
CA ASP A 56 -14.92 6.70 0.14
C ASP A 56 -15.59 5.40 -0.33
N ALA A 57 -16.41 5.48 -1.38
CA ALA A 57 -17.03 4.29 -1.97
C ALA A 57 -15.99 3.30 -2.54
N TYR A 58 -14.90 3.82 -3.13
CA TYR A 58 -13.81 2.98 -3.61
C TYR A 58 -13.10 2.27 -2.46
N ILE A 59 -12.79 2.98 -1.38
CA ILE A 59 -12.16 2.42 -0.18
C ILE A 59 -13.04 1.33 0.41
N GLU A 60 -14.34 1.59 0.59
CA GLU A 60 -15.30 0.62 1.13
C GLU A 60 -15.32 -0.68 0.29
N LEU A 61 -15.46 -0.56 -1.02
CA LEU A 61 -15.48 -1.70 -1.93
C LEU A 61 -14.18 -2.54 -1.83
N LYS A 62 -13.02 -1.88 -1.73
CA LYS A 62 -11.73 -2.56 -1.61
C LYS A 62 -11.51 -3.17 -0.22
N MET A 63 -12.06 -2.55 0.82
CA MET A 63 -12.05 -3.13 2.17
C MET A 63 -12.88 -4.40 2.26
N GLU A 64 -14.00 -4.50 1.53
CA GLU A 64 -14.78 -5.75 1.45
C GLU A 64 -13.95 -6.89 0.81
N GLU A 65 -13.30 -6.62 -0.33
CA GLU A 65 -12.42 -7.57 -1.02
C GLU A 65 -11.28 -8.04 -0.10
N LEU A 66 -10.63 -7.08 0.57
CA LEU A 66 -9.52 -7.35 1.48
C LEU A 66 -9.95 -8.14 2.72
N THR A 67 -11.11 -7.80 3.29
CA THR A 67 -11.66 -8.49 4.47
C THR A 67 -11.92 -9.96 4.14
N ARG A 68 -12.53 -10.23 2.98
CA ARG A 68 -12.72 -11.61 2.51
C ARG A 68 -11.40 -12.37 2.42
N PHE A 69 -10.36 -11.76 1.85
CA PHE A 69 -9.05 -12.40 1.75
C PHE A 69 -8.45 -12.70 3.13
N ARG A 70 -8.44 -11.71 4.03
CA ARG A 70 -7.91 -11.85 5.40
C ARG A 70 -8.62 -12.90 6.26
N MET A 71 -9.93 -13.06 6.06
CA MET A 71 -10.74 -14.02 6.80
C MET A 71 -10.70 -15.44 6.22
N THR A 72 -10.11 -15.63 5.03
CA THR A 72 -10.02 -16.93 4.37
C THR A 72 -8.67 -17.57 4.69
N THR A 73 -8.69 -18.77 5.26
CA THR A 73 -7.46 -19.54 5.51
C THR A 73 -6.69 -19.79 4.21
N HIS A 74 -5.44 -19.37 4.16
CA HIS A 74 -4.59 -19.59 2.99
C HIS A 74 -4.03 -21.02 2.98
N PRO A 75 -3.93 -21.72 1.83
CA PRO A 75 -3.39 -23.09 1.78
C PRO A 75 -1.98 -23.24 2.39
N VAL A 76 -1.15 -22.20 2.29
CA VAL A 76 0.18 -22.16 2.92
C VAL A 76 0.10 -22.22 4.45
N GLU A 77 -0.96 -21.71 5.07
CA GLU A 77 -1.15 -21.84 6.52
C GLU A 77 -1.35 -23.30 6.93
N PHE A 78 -1.98 -24.13 6.09
CA PHE A 78 -2.04 -25.57 6.35
C PHE A 78 -0.67 -26.22 6.23
N ASP A 79 0.12 -25.87 5.21
CA ASP A 79 1.50 -26.36 5.08
C ASP A 79 2.35 -25.98 6.30
N MET A 80 2.22 -24.74 6.78
CA MET A 80 2.98 -24.22 7.92
C MET A 80 2.51 -24.78 9.27
N TYR A 81 1.20 -24.99 9.45
CA TYR A 81 0.62 -25.14 10.80
C TYR A 81 -0.22 -26.39 11.03
N TYR A 82 -0.55 -27.19 10.00
CA TYR A 82 -1.47 -28.33 10.17
C TYR A 82 -0.94 -29.45 11.09
N SER A 83 0.38 -29.61 11.17
CA SER A 83 1.03 -30.66 11.97
C SER A 83 1.96 -30.11 13.06
N LEU A 84 1.77 -28.85 13.44
CA LEU A 84 2.45 -28.24 14.59
C LEU A 84 2.01 -28.86 15.93
#